data_AF-A0A839IWL8-F1
#
_entry.id   AF-A0A839IWL8-F1
#
_cell.length_a   1.000
_cell.length_b   1.000
_cell.length_c   1.000
_cell.angle_alpha   90.00
_cell.angle_beta   90.00
_cell.angle_gamma   90.00
#
_symmetry.space_group_name_H-M   'P 1'
#
loop_
_entity.id
_entity.type
_entity.pdbx_description
1 polymer ?
#
loop_
_entity_poly.entity_id
_entity_poly.type
_entity_poly.pdbx_seq_one_letter_code
_entity_poly.pdbx_strand_id
1 'polypeptide(L)'
;MIKLENVNISGSDFDDVNMADSRFNNTNLSGTTFNNINMENVIFDDVYMGCVEIRNSTLQQMTINGIPVDELIAAWEAQQTK
;
A
#
# COMPACT_ATOMS: atom_id res chain seq x y z
N MET A 1 17.39 6.01 15.68
CA MET A 1 17.23 5.16 14.47
C MET A 1 17.32 3.72 14.92
N ILE A 2 16.25 2.95 14.73
CA ILE A 2 16.27 1.48 14.93
C ILE A 2 16.64 0.86 13.59
N LYS A 3 17.56 -0.12 13.57
CA LYS A 3 17.93 -0.89 12.37
C LYS A 3 17.70 -2.36 12.67
N LEU A 4 16.90 -3.02 11.83
CA LEU A 4 16.56 -4.44 11.95
C LEU A 4 17.16 -5.19 10.75
N GLU A 5 18.07 -6.12 11.00
CA GLU A 5 18.74 -6.91 9.95
C GLU A 5 18.64 -8.39 10.30
N ASN A 6 18.11 -9.20 9.37
CA ASN A 6 17.96 -10.66 9.52
C ASN A 6 17.21 -11.10 10.79
N VAL A 7 16.18 -10.35 11.19
CA VAL A 7 15.32 -10.68 12.34
C VAL A 7 13.94 -11.12 11.88
N ASN A 8 13.31 -12.00 12.65
CA ASN A 8 11.90 -12.35 12.47
C ASN A 8 11.04 -11.49 13.42
N ILE A 9 10.18 -10.65 12.84
CA ILE A 9 9.18 -9.84 13.56
C ILE A 9 7.74 -10.28 13.24
N SER A 10 7.55 -11.50 12.73
CA SER A 10 6.23 -12.05 12.44
C SER A 10 5.32 -12.01 13.66
N GLY A 11 4.09 -11.54 13.49
CA GLY A 11 3.12 -11.40 14.58
C GLY A 11 3.36 -10.20 15.50
N SER A 12 4.31 -9.33 15.18
CA SER A 12 4.47 -8.05 15.89
C SER A 12 3.33 -7.10 15.53
N ASP A 13 2.94 -6.28 16.51
CA ASP A 13 1.94 -5.23 16.35
C ASP A 13 2.60 -3.84 16.47
N PHE A 14 2.14 -2.91 15.65
CA PHE A 14 2.69 -1.55 15.53
C PHE A 14 1.54 -0.54 15.65
N ASP A 15 1.15 -0.26 16.89
CA ASP A 15 0.02 0.61 17.24
C ASP A 15 0.49 2.03 17.62
N ASP A 16 -0.14 3.06 17.05
CA ASP A 16 0.18 4.48 17.27
C ASP A 16 1.67 4.87 17.09
N VAL A 17 2.38 4.24 16.15
CA VAL A 17 3.78 4.54 15.83
C VAL A 17 3.95 5.43 14.60
N ASN A 18 4.91 6.36 14.64
CA ASN A 18 5.32 7.11 13.46
C ASN A 18 6.40 6.35 12.68
N MET A 19 6.05 5.86 11.48
CA MET A 19 6.98 5.20 10.56
C MET A 19 7.35 6.07 9.34
N ALA A 20 7.10 7.38 9.38
CA ALA A 20 7.53 8.30 8.32
C ALA A 20 9.04 8.11 8.03
N ASP A 21 9.39 8.19 6.75
CA ASP A 21 10.75 7.98 6.22
C ASP A 21 11.37 6.58 6.48
N SER A 22 10.59 5.61 6.97
CA SER A 22 11.05 4.23 7.12
C SER A 22 11.19 3.53 5.77
N ARG A 23 12.13 2.57 5.69
CA ARG A 23 12.38 1.79 4.47
C ARG A 23 12.22 0.31 4.78
N PHE A 24 11.41 -0.36 3.96
CA PHE A 24 11.14 -1.79 4.04
C PHE A 24 11.78 -2.49 2.83
N ASN A 25 13.06 -2.83 2.94
CA ASN A 25 13.80 -3.48 1.85
C ASN A 25 13.88 -4.98 2.09
N ASN A 26 13.50 -5.78 1.08
CA ASN A 26 13.52 -7.25 1.15
C ASN A 26 12.70 -7.82 2.32
N THR A 27 11.59 -7.17 2.66
CA THR A 27 10.70 -7.60 3.75
C THR A 27 9.52 -8.40 3.21
N ASN A 28 9.14 -9.47 3.91
CA ASN A 28 7.88 -10.15 3.64
C ASN A 28 6.73 -9.49 4.42
N LEU A 29 5.78 -8.89 3.71
CA LEU A 29 4.56 -8.29 4.28
C LEU A 29 3.30 -9.14 3.99
N SER A 30 3.47 -10.39 3.58
CA SER A 30 2.34 -11.31 3.32
C SER A 30 1.49 -11.48 4.58
N GLY A 31 0.19 -11.25 4.47
CA GLY A 31 -0.75 -11.37 5.59
C GLY A 31 -0.76 -10.17 6.54
N THR A 32 0.04 -9.14 6.30
CA THR A 32 -0.05 -7.88 7.04
C THR A 32 -1.33 -7.13 6.66
N THR A 33 -1.95 -6.47 7.64
CA THR A 33 -3.09 -5.58 7.41
C THR A 33 -2.68 -4.16 7.80
N PHE A 34 -3.11 -3.18 7.02
CA PHE A 34 -2.90 -1.77 7.29
C PHE A 34 -4.26 -1.12 7.55
N ASN A 35 -4.48 -0.63 8.77
CA ASN A 35 -5.75 -0.01 9.18
C ASN A 35 -5.48 1.41 9.68
N ASN A 36 -6.25 2.40 9.21
CA ASN A 36 -6.16 3.80 9.66
C ASN A 36 -4.74 4.42 9.55
N ILE A 37 -4.00 4.05 8.50
CA ILE A 37 -2.66 4.57 8.27
C ILE A 37 -2.66 5.70 7.23
N ASN A 38 -1.63 6.55 7.26
CA ASN A 38 -1.34 7.49 6.18
C ASN A 38 -0.36 6.87 5.17
N MET A 39 -0.77 6.77 3.91
CA MET A 39 0.05 6.28 2.79
C MET A 39 0.42 7.40 1.79
N GLU A 40 0.30 8.67 2.19
CA GLU A 40 0.66 9.81 1.35
C GLU A 40 2.13 9.72 0.88
N ASN A 41 2.35 9.91 -0.41
CA ASN A 41 3.66 9.85 -1.07
C ASN A 41 4.41 8.50 -0.98
N VAL A 42 3.73 7.41 -0.59
CA VAL A 42 4.33 6.07 -0.62
C VAL A 42 4.51 5.61 -2.07
N ILE A 43 5.70 5.10 -2.38
CA ILE A 43 6.04 4.50 -3.67
C ILE A 43 6.22 3.00 -3.47
N PHE A 44 5.46 2.23 -4.24
CA PHE A 44 5.62 0.78 -4.37
C PHE A 44 6.35 0.50 -5.69
N ASP A 45 7.65 0.22 -5.63
CA ASP A 45 8.51 -0.06 -6.80
C ASP A 45 9.04 -1.49 -6.73
N ASP A 46 8.91 -2.25 -7.83
CA ASP A 46 9.27 -3.67 -7.94
C ASP A 46 8.70 -4.57 -6.83
N VAL A 47 7.39 -4.44 -6.57
CA VAL A 47 6.67 -5.22 -5.53
C VAL A 47 5.70 -6.23 -6.12
N TYR A 48 5.47 -7.33 -5.40
CA TYR A 48 4.40 -8.28 -5.70
C TYR A 48 3.07 -7.81 -5.08
N MET A 49 2.10 -7.43 -5.91
CA MET A 49 0.78 -6.92 -5.49
C MET A 49 -0.37 -7.93 -5.70
N GLY A 50 -0.05 -9.23 -5.84
CA GLY A 50 -1.07 -10.26 -6.01
C GLY A 50 -2.02 -10.33 -4.82
N CYS A 51 -3.33 -10.37 -5.09
CA CYS A 51 -4.40 -10.43 -4.08
C CYS A 51 -4.52 -9.20 -3.16
N VAL A 52 -3.97 -8.04 -3.53
CA VAL A 52 -4.17 -6.79 -2.80
C VAL A 52 -5.59 -6.24 -3.05
N GLU A 53 -6.27 -5.86 -1.98
CA GLU A 53 -7.55 -5.13 -2.01
C GLU A 53 -7.38 -3.77 -1.34
N ILE A 54 -7.86 -2.70 -2.00
CA ILE A 54 -7.89 -1.34 -1.45
C ILE A 54 -9.35 -0.94 -1.29
N ARG A 55 -9.79 -0.74 -0.05
CA ARG A 55 -11.18 -0.41 0.31
C ARG A 55 -11.24 0.73 1.30
N ASN A 56 -12.37 1.43 1.35
CA ASN A 56 -12.61 2.55 2.28
C ASN A 56 -11.46 3.59 2.31
N SER A 57 -10.88 3.86 1.15
CA SER A 57 -9.68 4.69 1.00
C SER A 57 -9.93 5.85 0.04
N THR A 58 -9.20 6.94 0.26
CA THR A 58 -9.12 8.10 -0.65
C THR A 58 -8.08 7.76 -1.72
N LEU A 59 -8.48 7.73 -3.00
CA LEU A 59 -7.64 7.28 -4.13
C LEU A 59 -7.18 8.42 -5.05
N GLN A 60 -7.48 9.67 -4.68
CA GLN A 60 -7.10 10.86 -5.43
C GLN A 60 -5.59 10.88 -5.66
N GLN A 61 -5.17 11.17 -6.90
CA GLN A 61 -3.76 11.24 -7.31
C GLN A 61 -3.00 9.91 -7.20
N MET A 62 -3.65 8.80 -6.81
CA MET A 62 -3.05 7.48 -6.87
C MET A 62 -2.83 7.10 -8.34
N THR A 63 -1.67 6.49 -8.62
CA THR A 63 -1.37 5.94 -9.94
C THR A 63 -0.97 4.47 -9.85
N ILE A 64 -1.30 3.68 -10.87
CA ILE A 64 -0.79 2.32 -11.08
C ILE A 64 -0.05 2.33 -12.42
N ASN A 65 1.25 2.07 -12.40
CA ASN A 65 2.12 2.17 -13.58
C ASN A 65 2.02 3.54 -14.29
N GLY A 66 1.86 4.62 -13.50
CA GLY A 66 1.70 5.98 -14.00
C GLY A 66 0.29 6.32 -14.52
N ILE A 67 -0.66 5.39 -14.47
CA ILE A 67 -2.04 5.62 -14.89
C ILE A 67 -2.88 6.06 -13.68
N PRO A 68 -3.60 7.19 -13.74
CA PRO A 68 -4.47 7.65 -12.65
C PRO A 68 -5.57 6.63 -12.33
N VAL A 69 -5.72 6.30 -11.04
CA VAL A 69 -6.69 5.27 -10.59
C VAL A 69 -8.14 5.76 -10.70
N ASP A 70 -8.38 7.05 -10.50
CA ASP A 70 -9.69 7.68 -10.74
C ASP A 70 -10.14 7.53 -12.20
N GLU A 71 -9.23 7.70 -13.17
CA GLU A 71 -9.51 7.44 -14.58
C GLU A 71 -9.80 5.96 -14.86
N LEU A 72 -9.05 5.04 -14.25
CA LEU A 72 -9.29 3.59 -14.37
C LEU A 72 -10.68 3.19 -13.85
N ILE A 73 -11.09 3.73 -12.70
CA ILE A 73 -12.40 3.46 -12.11
C ILE A 73 -13.52 4.00 -13.02
N ALA A 74 -13.40 5.26 -13.46
CA ALA A 74 -14.39 5.86 -14.36
C ALA A 74 -14.55 5.07 -15.67
N ALA A 75 -13.43 4.58 -16.23
CA ALA A 75 -13.45 3.76 -17.45
C ALA A 75 -14.15 2.40 -17.24
N TRP A 76 -14.06 1.79 -16.06
CA TRP A 76 -14.77 0.55 -15.73
C TRP A 76 -16.28 0.80 -15.51
N GLU A 77 -16.65 1.86 -14.81
CA GLU A 77 -18.05 2.22 -14.58
C GLU A 77 -18.80 2.53 -15.88
N ALA A 78 -18.16 3.25 -16.81
CA ALA A 78 -18.73 3.56 -18.13
C ALA A 78 -19.01 2.31 -18.99
N GLN A 79 -18.29 1.20 -18.75
CA GLN A 79 -18.52 -0.07 -19.47
C GLN A 79 -19.75 -0.81 -18.94
N GLN A 80 -20.15 -0.58 -17.70
CA GLN A 80 -21.30 -1.25 -17.08
C GLN A 80 -22.64 -0.56 -17.39
N THR A 81 -22.60 0.65 -17.92
CA THR A 81 -23.79 1.43 -18.29
C THR A 81 -24.27 1.15 -19.72
N LYS A 82 -23.69 0.14 -20.40
CA LYS A 82 -24.13 -0.39 -21.70
C LYS A 82 -24.81 -1.74 -21.53
#